data_AF-A0A256ZT88-F1
#
_entry.id   AF-A0A256ZT88-F1
#
_cell.length_a   1.000
_cell.length_b   1.000
_cell.length_c   1.000
_cell.angle_alpha   90.00
_cell.angle_beta   90.00
_cell.angle_gamma   90.00
#
_symmetry.space_group_name_H-M   'P 1'
#
loop_
_entity.id
_entity.type
_entity.pdbx_description
1 polymer ?
#
loop_
_entity_poly.entity_id
_entity_poly.type
_entity_poly.pdbx_seq_one_letter_code
_entity_poly.pdbx_strand_id
1 'polypeptide(L)'
;MRERKLFSKKSKRLTLLASLVGLIAGFLSFLATILPAYEVSGVIRGIFALSWYYVVAFNNRIFLNVLDTISFLTVIVNVANFFVIASSMLAIVLTLKRKENGLIFELLFSSSLVYIMYSGLLLGIFRVMSREVLSLAGVYSEVTSAGLLFNGRAHIHETLFSKILFPIIPLPLIVGFTYLTLSSILMIQYLKFSS
;
A
#
# COMPACT_ATOMS: atom_id res chain seq x y z
N MET A 1 33.59 -11.09 25.49
CA MET A 1 33.63 -11.85 24.21
C MET A 1 32.40 -12.73 23.95
N ARG A 2 31.87 -13.46 24.94
CA ARG A 2 30.68 -14.33 24.78
C ARG A 2 29.40 -13.55 24.45
N GLU A 3 29.22 -12.38 25.08
CA GLU A 3 28.08 -11.48 24.82
C GLU A 3 28.08 -10.89 23.40
N ARG A 4 29.25 -10.49 22.87
CA ARG A 4 29.37 -10.01 21.48
C ARG A 4 29.03 -11.09 20.44
N LYS A 5 29.42 -12.35 20.66
CA LYS A 5 29.05 -13.47 19.77
C LYS A 5 27.56 -13.81 19.84
N LEU A 6 26.96 -13.71 21.04
CA LEU A 6 25.53 -13.94 21.23
C LEU A 6 24.69 -12.80 20.63
N PHE A 7 25.21 -11.57 20.71
CA PHE A 7 24.66 -10.39 20.04
C PHE A 7 24.69 -10.52 18.52
N SER A 8 25.83 -10.86 17.90
CA SER A 8 25.92 -11.07 16.44
C SER A 8 24.92 -12.12 15.93
N LYS A 9 24.77 -13.26 16.64
CA LYS A 9 23.82 -14.31 16.23
C LYS A 9 22.35 -13.90 16.37
N LYS A 10 21.99 -13.17 17.44
CA LYS A 10 20.61 -12.65 17.64
C LYS A 10 20.31 -11.51 16.67
N SER A 11 21.25 -10.60 16.46
CA SER A 11 21.17 -9.49 15.51
C SER A 11 20.95 -10.00 14.08
N LYS A 12 21.65 -11.05 13.66
CA LYS A 12 21.44 -11.66 12.33
C LYS A 12 20.01 -12.17 12.13
N ARG A 13 19.45 -12.89 13.11
CA ARG A 13 18.07 -13.40 13.02
C ARG A 13 17.05 -12.25 12.98
N LEU A 14 17.23 -11.26 13.84
CA LEU A 14 16.32 -10.12 13.91
C LEU A 14 16.39 -9.26 12.63
N THR A 15 17.58 -9.10 12.06
CA THR A 15 17.79 -8.40 10.77
C THR A 15 17.08 -9.12 9.63
N LEU A 16 17.19 -10.44 9.55
CA LEU A 16 16.48 -11.23 8.54
C LEU A 16 14.96 -11.14 8.71
N LEU A 17 14.46 -11.22 9.94
CA LEU A 17 13.04 -11.05 10.23
C LEU A 17 12.54 -9.66 9.84
N ALA A 18 13.24 -8.60 10.24
CA ALA A 18 12.89 -7.23 9.87
C ALA A 18 12.90 -7.03 8.35
N SER A 19 13.88 -7.61 7.65
CA SER A 19 13.96 -7.51 6.18
C SER A 19 12.83 -8.29 5.49
N LEU A 20 12.45 -9.47 5.99
CA LEU A 20 11.31 -10.22 5.48
C LEU A 20 9.99 -9.46 5.69
N VAL A 21 9.81 -8.86 6.87
CA VAL A 21 8.64 -8.01 7.15
C VAL A 21 8.63 -6.80 6.22
N GLY A 22 9.77 -6.14 6.00
CA GLY A 22 9.89 -5.02 5.06
C GLY A 22 9.55 -5.39 3.61
N LEU A 23 9.97 -6.57 3.15
CA LEU A 23 9.56 -7.10 1.84
C LEU A 23 8.05 -7.31 1.76
N ILE A 24 7.47 -7.99 2.75
CA ILE A 24 6.03 -8.26 2.79
C ILE A 24 5.26 -6.93 2.80
N ALA A 25 5.72 -5.94 3.58
CA ALA A 25 5.14 -4.61 3.64
C ALA A 25 5.13 -3.94 2.25
N GLY A 26 6.30 -3.85 1.61
CA GLY A 26 6.44 -3.23 0.29
C GLY A 26 5.61 -3.92 -0.78
N PHE A 27 5.59 -5.26 -0.82
CA PHE A 27 4.79 -6.03 -1.77
C PHE A 27 3.29 -5.89 -1.52
N LEU A 28 2.83 -5.96 -0.27
CA LEU A 28 1.41 -5.77 0.07
C LEU A 28 0.92 -4.38 -0.36
N SER A 29 1.70 -3.34 -0.05
CA SER A 29 1.38 -1.98 -0.46
C SER A 29 1.39 -1.83 -1.99
N PHE A 30 2.37 -2.40 -2.69
CA PHE A 30 2.42 -2.39 -4.15
C PHE A 30 1.19 -3.08 -4.76
N LEU A 31 0.82 -4.27 -4.27
CA LEU A 31 -0.38 -4.98 -4.70
C LEU A 31 -1.65 -4.18 -4.43
N ALA A 32 -1.73 -3.48 -3.30
CA ALA A 32 -2.87 -2.61 -2.98
C ALA A 32 -3.06 -1.48 -3.99
N THR A 33 -1.98 -1.02 -4.64
CA THR A 33 -2.09 0.03 -5.66
C THR A 33 -2.57 -0.46 -7.03
N ILE A 34 -2.26 -1.69 -7.39
CA ILE A 34 -2.49 -2.23 -8.74
C ILE A 34 -3.77 -3.06 -8.82
N LEU A 35 -4.10 -3.79 -7.75
CA LEU A 35 -5.26 -4.66 -7.75
C LEU A 35 -6.56 -3.85 -7.71
N PRO A 36 -7.61 -4.32 -8.42
CA PRO A 36 -8.89 -3.65 -8.44
C PRO A 36 -9.53 -3.72 -7.04
N ALA A 37 -9.97 -2.56 -6.54
CA ALA A 37 -10.65 -2.42 -5.26
C ALA A 37 -12.18 -2.49 -5.42
N TYR A 38 -12.69 -1.93 -6.52
CA TYR A 38 -14.12 -1.86 -6.80
C TYR A 38 -14.42 -2.24 -8.24
N GLU A 39 -15.57 -2.89 -8.43
CA GLU A 39 -16.20 -3.13 -9.71
C GLU A 39 -17.59 -2.50 -9.71
N VAL A 40 -17.98 -1.91 -10.83
CA VAL A 40 -19.30 -1.27 -11.00
C VAL A 40 -20.00 -1.92 -12.18
N SER A 41 -21.27 -2.25 -12.00
CA SER A 41 -22.12 -2.88 -13.00
C SER A 41 -23.48 -2.19 -13.13
N GLY A 42 -24.16 -2.39 -14.26
CA GLY A 42 -25.44 -1.75 -14.58
C GLY A 42 -25.32 -0.71 -15.70
N VAL A 43 -25.90 0.47 -15.49
CA VAL A 43 -25.88 1.62 -16.44
C VAL A 43 -24.47 2.17 -16.62
N ILE A 44 -23.68 2.11 -15.54
CA ILE A 44 -22.25 2.38 -15.54
C ILE A 44 -21.56 1.03 -15.36
N ARG A 45 -20.52 0.79 -16.15
CA ARG A 45 -19.68 -0.40 -16.06
C ARG A 45 -18.23 0.02 -15.87
N GLY A 46 -17.53 -0.54 -14.90
CA GLY A 46 -16.14 -0.18 -14.71
C GLY A 46 -15.42 -0.93 -13.61
N ILE A 47 -14.11 -0.75 -13.60
CA ILE A 47 -13.17 -1.31 -12.62
C ILE A 47 -12.29 -0.17 -12.12
N PHE A 48 -12.07 -0.14 -10.80
CA PHE A 48 -11.32 0.90 -10.12
C PHE A 48 -10.19 0.29 -9.31
N ALA A 49 -8.96 0.66 -9.64
CA ALA A 49 -7.76 0.47 -8.82
C ALA A 49 -7.17 1.84 -8.46
N LEU A 50 -6.24 1.89 -7.52
CA LEU A 50 -5.62 3.17 -7.14
C LEU A 50 -4.73 3.73 -8.24
N SER A 51 -4.08 2.87 -9.02
CA SER A 51 -3.16 3.25 -10.09
C SER A 51 -3.82 3.39 -11.46
N TRP A 52 -5.02 2.86 -11.65
CA TRP A 52 -5.72 2.88 -12.92
C TRP A 52 -7.22 2.66 -12.73
N TYR A 53 -8.02 3.15 -13.68
CA TYR A 53 -9.44 2.86 -13.73
C TYR A 53 -9.91 2.74 -15.17
N TYR A 54 -11.00 2.00 -15.36
CA TYR A 54 -11.70 1.91 -16.63
C TYR A 54 -13.19 1.99 -16.37
N VAL A 55 -13.84 3.04 -16.88
CA VAL A 55 -15.26 3.28 -16.64
C VAL A 55 -15.95 3.70 -17.94
N VAL A 56 -17.10 3.06 -18.19
CA VAL A 56 -17.97 3.29 -19.34
C VAL A 56 -19.37 3.61 -18.82
N ALA A 57 -19.92 4.75 -19.24
CA ALA A 57 -21.29 5.14 -18.99
C ALA A 57 -21.97 5.41 -20.33
N PHE A 58 -23.16 4.85 -20.56
CA PHE A 58 -23.91 5.02 -21.81
C PHE A 58 -23.08 4.73 -23.08
N ASN A 59 -22.31 3.63 -23.07
CA ASN A 59 -21.38 3.21 -24.13
C ASN A 59 -20.21 4.17 -24.42
N ASN A 60 -20.02 5.22 -23.63
CA ASN A 60 -18.90 6.15 -23.75
C ASN A 60 -17.96 6.02 -22.55
N ARG A 61 -16.66 6.08 -22.81
CA ARG A 61 -15.66 6.12 -21.74
C ARG A 61 -15.75 7.47 -21.04
N ILE A 62 -15.84 7.44 -19.72
CA ILE A 62 -15.84 8.65 -18.88
C ILE A 62 -14.53 8.77 -18.13
N PHE A 63 -14.08 10.01 -17.95
CA PHE A 63 -12.89 10.37 -17.18
C PHE A 63 -13.32 11.10 -15.92
N LEU A 64 -12.67 10.77 -14.80
CA LEU A 64 -12.98 11.34 -13.50
C LEU A 64 -11.69 11.99 -12.96
N ASN A 65 -11.67 13.32 -12.94
CA ASN A 65 -10.49 14.12 -12.56
C ASN A 65 -9.91 13.72 -11.18
N VAL A 66 -10.78 13.33 -10.24
CA VAL A 66 -10.38 12.86 -8.90
C VAL A 66 -9.58 11.55 -9.01
N LEU A 67 -10.02 10.62 -9.85
CA LEU A 67 -9.34 9.33 -10.06
C LEU A 67 -8.04 9.48 -10.86
N ASP A 68 -7.97 10.43 -11.79
CA ASP A 68 -6.74 10.77 -12.50
C ASP A 68 -5.69 11.31 -11.51
N THR A 69 -6.10 12.18 -10.58
CA THR A 69 -5.24 12.70 -9.51
C THR A 69 -4.77 11.60 -8.56
N ILE A 70 -5.67 10.68 -8.20
CA ILE A 70 -5.36 9.50 -7.37
C ILE A 70 -4.33 8.60 -8.08
N SER A 71 -4.51 8.36 -9.37
CA SER A 71 -3.58 7.55 -10.18
C SER A 71 -2.19 8.17 -10.21
N PHE A 72 -2.11 9.50 -10.35
CA PHE A 72 -0.85 10.24 -10.30
C PHE A 72 -0.17 10.15 -8.92
N LEU A 73 -0.90 10.38 -7.83
CA LEU A 73 -0.35 10.26 -6.46
C LEU A 73 0.16 8.84 -6.16
N THR A 74 -0.50 7.83 -6.74
CA THR A 74 -0.12 6.43 -6.59
C THR A 74 1.25 6.12 -7.21
N VAL A 75 1.71 6.89 -8.19
CA VAL A 75 3.07 6.79 -8.73
C VAL A 75 4.12 7.05 -7.65
N ILE A 76 3.91 8.08 -6.82
CA ILE A 76 4.81 8.43 -5.70
C ILE A 76 4.86 7.29 -4.69
N VAL A 77 3.70 6.71 -4.36
CA VAL A 77 3.60 5.54 -3.47
C VAL A 77 4.37 4.34 -4.04
N ASN A 78 4.32 4.11 -5.35
CA ASN A 78 5.02 3.02 -6.00
C ASN A 78 6.54 3.19 -6.05
N VAL A 79 7.03 4.42 -6.21
CA VAL A 79 8.46 4.73 -6.07
C VAL A 79 8.93 4.42 -4.64
N ALA A 80 8.14 4.79 -3.64
CA ALA A 80 8.46 4.49 -2.24
C ALA A 80 8.40 2.98 -1.94
N ASN A 81 7.40 2.26 -2.47
CA ASN A 81 7.33 0.79 -2.40
C ASN A 81 8.60 0.15 -2.97
N PHE A 82 9.05 0.62 -4.14
CA PHE A 82 10.29 0.12 -4.75
C PHE A 82 11.50 0.32 -3.84
N PHE A 83 11.64 1.49 -3.22
CA PHE A 83 12.71 1.75 -2.26
C PHE A 83 12.69 0.79 -1.07
N VAL A 84 11.51 0.52 -0.49
CA VAL A 84 11.35 -0.41 0.65
C VAL A 84 11.71 -1.84 0.25
N ILE A 85 11.24 -2.29 -0.92
CA ILE A 85 11.54 -3.64 -1.45
C ILE A 85 13.04 -3.79 -1.72
N ALA A 86 13.63 -2.83 -2.44
CA ALA A 86 15.05 -2.84 -2.77
C ALA A 86 15.92 -2.82 -1.51
N SER A 87 15.57 -1.98 -0.54
CA SER A 87 16.28 -1.88 0.74
C SER A 87 16.24 -3.19 1.51
N SER A 88 15.05 -3.81 1.59
CA SER A 88 14.87 -5.09 2.27
C SER A 88 15.61 -6.24 1.58
N MET A 89 15.63 -6.28 0.23
CA MET A 89 16.43 -7.24 -0.54
C MET A 89 17.93 -7.07 -0.28
N LEU A 90 18.43 -5.83 -0.32
CA LEU A 90 19.83 -5.52 -0.06
C LEU A 90 20.23 -5.94 1.35
N ALA A 91 19.40 -5.65 2.35
CA ALA A 91 19.63 -6.07 3.73
C ALA A 91 19.74 -7.60 3.87
N ILE A 92 18.89 -8.37 3.18
CA ILE A 92 18.98 -9.84 3.15
C ILE A 92 20.31 -10.28 2.54
N VAL A 93 20.66 -9.78 1.35
CA VAL A 93 21.89 -10.17 0.64
C VAL A 93 23.14 -9.87 1.46
N LEU A 94 23.22 -8.68 2.07
CA LEU A 94 24.36 -8.28 2.89
C LEU A 94 24.46 -9.11 4.18
N THR A 95 23.32 -9.42 4.81
CA THR A 95 23.25 -10.27 6.01
C THR A 95 23.66 -11.71 5.72
N LEU A 96 23.31 -12.25 4.54
CA LEU A 96 23.72 -13.58 4.09
C LEU A 96 25.21 -13.66 3.79
N LYS A 97 25.77 -12.62 3.14
CA LYS A 97 27.21 -12.48 2.87
C LYS A 97 28.05 -12.21 4.12
N ARG A 98 27.45 -12.19 5.31
CA ARG A 98 28.09 -11.90 6.62
C ARG A 98 28.85 -10.57 6.65
N LYS A 99 28.42 -9.59 5.86
CA LYS A 99 28.93 -8.23 5.95
C LYS A 99 28.11 -7.51 7.02
N GLU A 100 28.54 -7.59 8.27
CA GLU A 100 27.93 -6.82 9.37
C GLU A 100 28.39 -5.35 9.27
N ASN A 101 27.65 -4.53 8.51
CA ASN A 101 27.89 -3.10 8.39
C ASN A 101 26.74 -2.31 9.03
N GLY A 102 27.06 -1.19 9.70
CA GLY A 102 26.08 -0.25 10.24
C GLY A 102 25.02 0.18 9.23
N LEU A 103 25.43 0.28 7.96
CA LEU A 103 24.58 0.58 6.81
C LEU A 103 23.33 -0.32 6.71
N ILE A 104 23.37 -1.59 7.13
CA ILE A 104 22.19 -2.46 7.10
C ILE A 104 21.09 -1.96 8.06
N PHE A 105 21.49 -1.53 9.26
CA PHE A 105 20.55 -1.08 10.29
C PHE A 105 19.97 0.29 9.92
N GLU A 106 20.82 1.21 9.45
CA GLU A 106 20.40 2.53 8.95
C GLU A 106 19.42 2.39 7.78
N LEU A 107 19.72 1.50 6.84
CA LEU A 107 18.91 1.28 5.65
C LEU A 107 17.54 0.68 6.00
N LEU A 108 17.48 -0.34 6.86
CA LEU A 108 16.21 -0.92 7.33
C LEU A 108 15.35 0.06 8.14
N PHE A 109 16.00 0.91 8.95
CA PHE A 109 15.29 1.95 9.72
C PHE A 109 14.79 3.08 8.80
N SER A 110 15.60 3.51 7.85
CA SER A 110 15.19 4.53 6.87
C SER A 110 14.03 4.05 6.00
N SER A 111 14.08 2.81 5.51
CA SER A 111 12.98 2.25 4.72
C SER A 111 11.71 2.02 5.54
N SER A 112 11.80 1.72 6.84
CA SER A 112 10.60 1.61 7.68
C SER A 112 9.94 2.96 7.97
N LEU A 113 10.73 4.03 8.12
CA LEU A 113 10.23 5.40 8.22
C LEU A 113 9.57 5.86 6.93
N VAL A 114 10.18 5.58 5.77
CA VAL A 114 9.56 5.85 4.46
C VAL A 114 8.24 5.11 4.35
N TYR A 115 8.22 3.81 4.70
CA TYR A 115 7.01 2.98 4.68
C TYR A 115 5.87 3.57 5.51
N ILE A 116 6.11 3.92 6.77
CA ILE A 116 5.04 4.44 7.63
C ILE A 116 4.53 5.79 7.12
N MET A 117 5.43 6.64 6.60
CA MET A 117 5.07 7.96 6.07
C MET A 117 4.11 7.86 4.88
N TYR A 118 4.42 7.05 3.86
CA TYR A 118 3.52 6.91 2.71
C TYR A 118 2.33 6.00 2.99
N SER A 119 2.37 5.14 4.01
CA SER A 119 1.22 4.32 4.37
C SER A 119 0.01 5.18 4.75
N GLY A 120 0.22 6.31 5.43
CA GLY A 120 -0.86 7.28 5.71
C GLY A 120 -1.44 7.89 4.43
N LEU A 121 -0.59 8.20 3.45
CA LEU A 121 -1.01 8.69 2.14
C LEU A 121 -1.85 7.64 1.40
N LEU A 122 -1.40 6.37 1.38
CA LEU A 122 -2.14 5.26 0.75
C LEU A 122 -3.58 5.17 1.29
N LEU A 123 -3.78 5.34 2.59
CA LEU A 123 -5.11 5.34 3.21
C LEU A 123 -5.95 6.54 2.85
N GLY A 124 -5.33 7.72 2.82
CA GLY A 124 -6.00 8.94 2.40
C GLY A 124 -6.53 8.79 0.98
N ILE A 125 -5.67 8.35 0.06
CA ILE A 125 -6.02 8.10 -1.34
C ILE A 125 -7.13 7.04 -1.44
N PHE A 126 -6.99 5.91 -0.76
CA PHE A 126 -8.01 4.85 -0.77
C PHE A 126 -9.37 5.36 -0.29
N ARG A 127 -9.40 6.13 0.80
CA ARG A 127 -10.65 6.69 1.34
C ARG A 127 -11.32 7.67 0.38
N VAL A 128 -10.52 8.51 -0.30
CA VAL A 128 -11.03 9.44 -1.32
C VAL A 128 -11.59 8.66 -2.52
N MET A 129 -10.85 7.64 -3.00
CA MET A 129 -11.32 6.75 -4.07
C MET A 129 -12.64 6.07 -3.69
N SER A 130 -12.72 5.47 -2.51
CA SER A 130 -13.94 4.80 -2.03
C SER A 130 -15.14 5.75 -2.01
N ARG A 131 -14.94 6.99 -1.53
CA ARG A 131 -16.01 8.00 -1.52
C ARG A 131 -16.46 8.36 -2.93
N GLU A 132 -15.52 8.57 -3.85
CA GLU A 132 -15.81 8.91 -5.24
C GLU A 132 -16.55 7.77 -5.93
N VAL A 133 -16.07 6.53 -5.79
CA VAL A 133 -16.72 5.36 -6.38
C VAL A 133 -18.11 5.16 -5.79
N LEU A 134 -18.27 5.24 -4.47
CA LEU A 134 -19.58 5.11 -3.82
C LEU A 134 -20.57 6.20 -4.24
N SER A 135 -20.11 7.38 -4.62
CA SER A 135 -20.97 8.44 -5.15
C SER A 135 -21.58 8.09 -6.51
N LEU A 136 -20.99 7.14 -7.25
CA LEU A 136 -21.54 6.63 -8.50
C LEU A 136 -22.70 5.64 -8.28
N ALA A 137 -22.90 5.15 -7.05
CA ALA A 137 -24.01 4.26 -6.71
C ALA A 137 -25.32 5.04 -6.72
N GLY A 138 -26.30 4.57 -7.49
CA GLY A 138 -27.60 5.23 -7.52
C GLY A 138 -28.53 4.78 -8.62
N VAL A 139 -29.74 5.34 -8.59
CA VAL A 139 -30.71 5.28 -9.68
C VAL A 139 -30.47 6.49 -10.57
N TYR A 140 -30.14 6.26 -11.83
CA TYR A 140 -29.99 7.33 -12.81
C TYR A 140 -31.36 7.59 -13.42
N SER A 141 -31.90 8.78 -13.16
CA SER A 141 -33.18 9.22 -13.71
C SER A 141 -33.10 10.67 -14.14
N GLU A 142 -33.61 10.96 -15.32
CA GLU A 142 -33.71 12.32 -15.84
C GLU A 142 -35.18 12.73 -15.95
N VAL A 143 -35.48 13.97 -15.54
CA VAL A 143 -36.82 14.54 -15.74
C VAL A 143 -36.85 15.18 -17.11
N THR A 144 -37.69 14.65 -17.99
CA THR A 144 -37.91 15.19 -19.33
C THR A 144 -39.29 15.83 -19.43
N SER A 145 -39.55 16.59 -20.49
CA SER A 145 -40.87 17.16 -20.79
C SER A 145 -41.96 16.10 -20.96
N ALA A 146 -41.58 14.84 -21.24
CA ALA A 146 -42.50 13.69 -21.36
C ALA A 146 -42.69 12.91 -20.03
N GLY A 147 -42.04 13.33 -18.95
CA GLY A 147 -42.05 12.65 -17.66
C GLY A 147 -40.68 12.15 -17.22
N LEU A 148 -40.68 11.27 -16.20
CA LEU A 148 -39.47 10.79 -15.54
C LEU A 148 -38.89 9.58 -16.29
N LEU A 149 -37.68 9.73 -16.82
CA LEU A 149 -37.01 8.70 -17.61
C LEU A 149 -35.99 7.96 -16.73
N PHE A 150 -36.25 6.69 -16.47
CA PHE A 150 -35.37 5.83 -15.67
C PHE A 150 -34.32 5.17 -16.57
N ASN A 151 -33.07 5.65 -16.47
CA ASN A 151 -31.93 5.12 -17.21
C ASN A 151 -31.37 3.83 -16.61
N GLY A 152 -31.74 3.50 -15.36
CA GLY A 152 -31.40 2.26 -14.68
C GLY A 152 -30.62 2.49 -13.37
N ARG A 153 -29.96 1.46 -12.85
CA ARG A 153 -29.18 1.51 -11.60
C ARG A 153 -27.73 1.14 -11.82
N ALA A 154 -26.84 1.74 -11.04
CA ALA A 154 -25.45 1.31 -10.90
C ALA A 154 -25.27 0.57 -9.57
N HIS A 155 -24.65 -0.61 -9.64
CA HIS A 155 -24.32 -1.45 -8.50
C HIS A 155 -22.82 -1.50 -8.31
N ILE A 156 -22.38 -1.32 -7.07
CA ILE A 156 -20.96 -1.31 -6.71
C ILE A 156 -20.66 -2.56 -5.91
N HIS A 157 -19.61 -3.27 -6.32
CA HIS A 157 -19.12 -4.47 -5.68
C HIS A 157 -17.69 -4.24 -5.22
N GLU A 158 -17.47 -4.43 -3.93
CA GLU A 158 -16.12 -4.54 -3.38
C GLU A 158 -15.50 -5.87 -3.77
N THR A 159 -14.29 -5.83 -4.32
CA THR A 159 -13.51 -7.03 -4.61
C THR A 159 -13.07 -7.72 -3.31
N LEU A 160 -12.69 -8.99 -3.40
CA LEU A 160 -12.10 -9.69 -2.24
C LEU A 160 -10.80 -9.01 -1.76
N PHE A 161 -10.05 -8.39 -2.69
CA PHE A 161 -8.80 -7.72 -2.37
C PHE A 161 -9.00 -6.47 -1.52
N SER A 162 -10.00 -5.63 -1.83
CA SER A 162 -10.27 -4.44 -1.01
C SER A 162 -10.70 -4.83 0.41
N LYS A 163 -11.48 -5.89 0.57
CA LYS A 163 -11.89 -6.42 1.89
C LYS A 163 -10.71 -6.91 2.73
N ILE A 164 -9.71 -7.52 2.09
CA ILE A 164 -8.53 -8.07 2.78
C ILE A 164 -7.48 -6.99 3.09
N LEU A 165 -7.24 -6.08 2.14
CA LEU A 165 -6.19 -5.07 2.26
C LEU A 165 -6.62 -3.86 3.07
N PHE A 166 -7.90 -3.50 3.01
CA PHE A 166 -8.47 -2.34 3.70
C PHE A 166 -9.68 -2.72 4.57
N PRO A 167 -9.55 -3.66 5.52
CA PRO A 167 -10.55 -3.82 6.58
C PRO A 167 -10.50 -2.60 7.54
N ILE A 168 -11.30 -2.61 8.61
CA ILE A 168 -11.40 -1.52 9.61
C ILE A 168 -10.02 -0.99 10.03
N ILE A 169 -9.03 -1.88 10.20
CA ILE A 169 -7.62 -1.52 10.33
C ILE A 169 -6.87 -2.05 9.09
N PRO A 170 -6.43 -1.16 8.19
CA PRO A 170 -5.73 -1.55 6.96
C PRO A 170 -4.51 -2.42 7.23
N LEU A 171 -4.44 -3.57 6.56
CA LEU A 171 -3.33 -4.52 6.72
C LEU A 171 -1.95 -3.87 6.45
N PRO A 172 -1.78 -2.99 5.43
CA PRO A 172 -0.52 -2.29 5.21
C PRO A 172 -0.02 -1.50 6.42
N LEU A 173 -0.90 -0.91 7.23
CA LEU A 173 -0.52 -0.18 8.45
C LEU A 173 0.03 -1.13 9.52
N ILE A 174 -0.67 -2.23 9.78
CA ILE A 174 -0.28 -3.20 10.81
C ILE A 174 1.13 -3.71 10.50
N VAL A 175 1.36 -4.10 9.24
CA VAL A 175 2.68 -4.55 8.80
C VAL A 175 3.71 -3.42 8.90
N GLY A 176 3.34 -2.18 8.57
CA GLY A 176 4.20 -1.01 8.74
C GLY A 176 4.66 -0.78 10.17
N PHE A 177 3.77 -0.86 11.15
CA PHE A 177 4.13 -0.75 12.57
C PHE A 177 5.04 -1.89 13.02
N THR A 178 4.77 -3.13 12.58
CA THR A 178 5.68 -4.25 12.88
C THR A 178 7.06 -4.05 12.26
N TYR A 179 7.12 -3.46 11.06
CA TYR A 179 8.39 -3.18 10.40
C TYR A 179 9.19 -2.08 11.12
N LEU A 180 8.52 -0.98 11.48
CA LEU A 180 9.11 0.13 12.22
C LEU A 180 9.62 -0.32 13.60
N THR A 181 8.84 -1.12 14.33
CA THR A 181 9.25 -1.60 15.66
C THR A 181 10.48 -2.51 15.58
N LEU A 182 10.50 -3.48 14.65
CA LEU A 182 11.65 -4.38 14.48
C LEU A 182 12.92 -3.63 14.05
N SER A 183 12.81 -2.72 13.09
CA SER A 183 13.94 -1.89 12.64
C SER A 183 14.43 -0.92 13.71
N SER A 184 13.54 -0.35 14.52
CA SER A 184 13.91 0.52 15.66
C SER A 184 14.67 -0.26 16.74
N ILE A 185 14.22 -1.46 17.09
CA ILE A 185 14.93 -2.32 18.05
C ILE A 185 16.34 -2.64 17.56
N LEU A 186 16.50 -2.95 16.27
CA LEU A 186 17.80 -3.18 15.64
C LEU A 186 18.70 -1.95 15.70
N MET A 187 18.16 -0.77 15.37
CA MET A 187 18.91 0.49 15.38
C MET A 187 19.38 0.87 16.78
N ILE A 188 18.50 0.77 17.79
CA ILE A 188 18.86 1.03 19.19
C ILE A 188 19.94 0.07 19.67
N GLN A 189 19.82 -1.21 19.32
CA GLN A 189 20.85 -2.20 19.62
C GLN A 189 22.18 -1.83 18.96
N TYR A 190 22.18 -1.48 17.68
CA TYR A 190 23.38 -1.05 16.98
C TYR A 190 24.08 0.14 17.66
N LEU A 191 23.33 1.20 17.95
CA LEU A 191 23.86 2.41 18.61
C LEU A 191 24.48 2.08 19.97
N LYS A 192 23.83 1.23 20.78
CA LYS A 192 24.31 0.85 22.11
C LYS A 192 25.62 0.04 22.09
N PHE A 193 25.87 -0.74 21.04
CA PHE A 193 27.09 -1.57 20.92
C PHE A 193 28.16 -0.95 20.01
N SER A 194 27.84 0.17 19.34
CA SER A 194 28.76 0.98 18.55
C SER A 194 29.45 2.07 19.38
N SER A 195 28.86 2.49 20.50
CA SER A 195 29.47 3.36 21.53
C SER A 195 30.38 2.56 22.47
#